data_AF-Q0GJW4-F1
#
_entry.id   AF-Q0GJW4-F1
#
_cell.length_a   1.000
_cell.length_b   1.000
_cell.length_c   1.000
_cell.angle_alpha   90.00
_cell.angle_beta   90.00
_cell.angle_gamma   90.00
#
_symmetry.space_group_name_H-M   'P 1'
#
loop_
_entity.id
_entity.type
_entity.pdbx_description
1 polymer ?
#
loop_
_entity_poly.entity_id
_entity_poly.type
_entity_poly.pdbx_seq_one_letter_code
_entity_poly.pdbx_strand_id
1 'polypeptide(L)'
;GAMDGTHIRASVSKSMEAAFCGRKSFPTQNVMAAVDFDLCFTYVLVGWEGTAHDAMVLADAIEHENRPCIPEGKYHLRSIICPYSMKNQCHQCVRHLLRKFYLVDAGYGAKPGFIPPFRGVRYHLNEWGNNPPLNENELFNSRH
;
A
#
# COMPACT_ATOMS: atom_id res chain seq x y z
N GLY A 1 -6.78 5.85 -2.74
CA GLY A 1 -5.95 6.57 -1.77
C GLY A 1 -4.75 5.71 -1.49
N ALA A 2 -4.54 5.32 -0.24
CA ALA A 2 -3.47 4.42 0.16
C ALA A 2 -4.06 3.17 0.84
N MET A 3 -3.35 2.05 0.76
CA MET A 3 -3.72 0.83 1.47
C MET A 3 -2.45 0.15 1.99
N ASP A 4 -2.47 -0.25 3.26
CA ASP A 4 -1.33 -0.89 3.89
C ASP A 4 -1.75 -1.79 5.06
N GLY A 5 -0.90 -2.76 5.37
CA GLY A 5 -0.99 -3.64 6.52
C GLY A 5 -0.30 -2.99 7.72
N THR A 6 -0.98 -2.98 8.86
CA THR A 6 -0.42 -2.42 10.09
C THR A 6 -0.62 -3.38 11.26
N HIS A 7 0.37 -3.44 12.15
CA HIS A 7 0.32 -4.34 13.31
C HIS A 7 -0.11 -3.57 14.54
N ILE A 8 -1.24 -3.99 15.13
CA ILE A 8 -1.68 -3.48 16.43
C ILE A 8 -1.56 -4.57 17.49
N ARG A 9 -1.31 -4.16 18.74
CA ARG A 9 -1.13 -5.11 19.84
C ARG A 9 -2.39 -5.94 20.03
N ALA A 10 -2.20 -7.26 20.21
CA ALA A 10 -3.27 -8.19 20.51
C ALA A 10 -3.11 -8.76 21.92
N SER A 11 -4.22 -9.05 22.59
CA SER A 11 -4.25 -9.87 23.80
C SER A 11 -4.83 -11.23 23.40
N VAL A 12 -4.01 -12.27 23.50
CA VAL A 12 -4.36 -13.63 23.10
C VAL A 12 -3.99 -14.61 24.20
N SER A 13 -4.60 -15.80 24.16
CA SER A 13 -4.22 -16.89 25.06
C SER A 13 -2.82 -17.39 24.75
N LYS A 14 -2.12 -17.95 25.75
CA LYS A 14 -0.77 -18.52 25.59
C LYS A 14 -0.66 -19.55 24.47
N SER A 15 -1.71 -20.33 24.24
CA SER A 15 -1.75 -21.33 23.16
C SER A 15 -1.73 -20.71 21.76
N MET A 16 -2.17 -19.45 21.61
CA MET A 16 -2.23 -18.73 20.34
C MET A 16 -1.05 -17.77 20.14
N GLU A 17 -0.29 -17.43 21.19
CA GLU A 17 0.78 -16.43 21.14
C GLU A 17 1.76 -16.64 19.98
N ALA A 18 2.14 -17.89 19.71
CA ALA A 18 3.09 -18.21 18.63
C ALA A 18 2.63 -17.70 17.26
N ALA A 19 1.34 -17.76 16.98
CA ALA A 19 0.77 -17.33 15.71
C ALA A 19 0.63 -15.80 15.61
N PHE A 20 0.52 -15.11 16.75
CA PHE A 20 0.35 -13.65 16.82
C PHE A 20 1.67 -12.90 17.04
N CYS A 21 2.72 -13.58 17.49
CA CYS A 21 4.06 -13.04 17.65
C CYS A 21 4.86 -13.14 16.34
N GLY A 22 4.71 -12.13 15.48
CA GLY A 22 5.56 -11.94 14.31
C GLY A 22 6.95 -11.40 14.66
N ARG A 23 7.42 -10.40 13.91
CA ARG A 23 8.74 -9.75 14.13
C ARG A 23 8.84 -8.94 15.44
N LYS A 24 7.73 -8.73 16.15
CA LYS A 24 7.68 -7.94 17.39
C LYS A 24 7.79 -8.88 18.60
N SER A 25 8.32 -8.38 19.71
CA SER A 25 8.45 -9.13 20.97
C SER A 25 7.12 -9.35 21.70
N PHE A 26 5.99 -8.94 21.12
CA PHE A 26 4.67 -9.06 21.71
C PHE A 26 3.65 -9.49 20.65
N PRO A 27 2.54 -10.17 21.05
CA PRO A 27 1.48 -10.55 20.14
C PRO A 27 0.88 -9.34 19.44
N THR A 28 0.71 -9.45 18.13
CA THR A 28 0.07 -8.43 17.28
C THR A 28 -1.00 -9.08 16.42
N GLN A 29 -1.97 -8.28 15.99
CA GLN A 29 -2.82 -8.63 14.85
C GLN A 29 -2.44 -7.74 13.68
N ASN A 30 -2.47 -8.32 12.48
CA ASN A 30 -2.35 -7.58 11.24
C ASN A 30 -3.73 -7.00 10.89
N VAL A 31 -3.76 -5.69 10.67
CA VAL A 31 -4.94 -4.93 10.27
C VAL A 31 -4.64 -4.32 8.92
N MET A 32 -5.45 -4.65 7.91
CA MET A 32 -5.39 -3.98 6.62
C MET A 32 -6.30 -2.77 6.66
N ALA A 33 -5.79 -1.60 6.30
CA ALA A 33 -6.60 -0.40 6.18
C ALA A 33 -6.44 0.23 4.81
N ALA A 34 -7.54 0.78 4.28
CA ALA A 34 -7.54 1.60 3.08
C ALA A 34 -8.12 2.97 3.40
N VAL A 35 -7.51 3.99 2.81
CA VAL A 35 -7.95 5.39 2.91
C VAL A 35 -8.17 5.98 1.53
N ASP A 36 -9.06 6.97 1.44
CA ASP A 36 -9.23 7.79 0.25
C ASP A 36 -8.18 8.92 0.16
N PHE A 37 -8.43 9.94 -0.66
CA PHE A 37 -7.53 11.09 -0.86
C PHE A 37 -7.62 12.15 0.22
N ASP A 38 -8.72 12.14 0.96
CA ASP A 38 -8.94 13.02 2.08
C ASP A 38 -8.46 12.36 3.39
N LEU A 39 -7.77 11.21 3.27
CA LEU A 39 -7.23 10.38 4.34
C LEU A 39 -8.31 9.78 5.24
N CYS A 40 -9.55 9.68 4.74
CA CYS A 40 -10.64 9.02 5.43
C CYS A 40 -10.56 7.51 5.21
N PHE A 41 -10.73 6.73 6.28
CA PHE A 41 -10.82 5.28 6.17
C PHE A 41 -12.05 4.87 5.35
N THR A 42 -11.80 4.11 4.29
CA THR A 42 -12.85 3.55 3.43
C THR A 42 -13.00 2.04 3.63
N TYR A 43 -11.99 1.39 4.22
CA TYR A 43 -12.00 -0.02 4.52
C TYR A 43 -11.03 -0.35 5.66
N VAL A 44 -11.44 -1.27 6.54
CA VAL A 44 -10.59 -1.83 7.60
C VAL A 44 -10.92 -3.31 7.74
N LEU A 45 -9.92 -4.18 7.60
CA LEU A 45 -10.00 -5.61 7.89
C LEU A 45 -9.14 -5.94 9.10
N VAL A 46 -9.76 -6.57 10.10
CA VAL A 46 -9.13 -6.96 11.37
C VAL A 46 -9.19 -8.47 11.53
N GLY A 47 -8.45 -9.00 12.52
CA GLY A 47 -8.55 -10.41 12.93
C GLY A 47 -7.47 -11.33 12.37
N TRP A 48 -6.57 -10.82 11.54
CA TRP A 48 -5.42 -11.60 11.07
C TRP A 48 -4.32 -11.68 12.11
N GLU A 49 -3.71 -12.84 12.24
CA GLU A 49 -2.63 -13.08 13.19
C GLU A 49 -1.39 -12.23 12.84
N GLY A 50 -0.62 -11.80 13.83
CA GLY A 50 0.56 -10.96 13.62
C GLY A 50 1.73 -11.61 12.88
N THR A 51 1.66 -12.91 12.59
CA THR A 51 2.61 -13.57 11.68
C THR A 51 2.13 -13.55 10.22
N ALA A 52 0.86 -13.22 9.99
CA ALA A 52 0.29 -13.19 8.65
C ALA A 52 0.98 -12.13 7.78
N HIS A 53 1.43 -12.56 6.61
CA HIS A 53 1.97 -11.67 5.61
C HIS A 53 0.87 -10.77 5.05
N ASP A 54 1.20 -9.49 4.92
CA ASP A 54 0.42 -8.45 4.28
C ASP A 54 -0.26 -8.89 2.97
N ALA A 55 0.47 -9.58 2.09
CA ALA A 55 -0.08 -10.09 0.84
C ALA A 55 -1.21 -11.12 1.02
N MET A 56 -1.19 -11.92 2.09
CA MET A 56 -2.27 -12.86 2.41
C MET A 56 -3.50 -12.11 2.93
N VAL A 57 -3.29 -11.13 3.82
CA VAL A 57 -4.36 -10.28 4.34
C VAL A 57 -5.04 -9.50 3.22
N LEU A 58 -4.27 -9.01 2.23
CA LEU A 58 -4.82 -8.36 1.04
C LEU A 58 -5.62 -9.33 0.17
N ALA A 59 -5.13 -10.57 -0.03
CA ALA A 59 -5.85 -11.56 -0.81
C ALA A 59 -7.23 -11.86 -0.20
N ASP A 60 -7.27 -12.02 1.13
CA ASP A 60 -8.51 -12.19 1.88
C ASP A 60 -9.43 -10.96 1.73
N ALA A 61 -8.89 -9.75 1.91
CA ALA A 61 -9.67 -8.52 1.76
C ALA A 61 -10.36 -8.38 0.39
N ILE A 62 -9.72 -8.85 -0.69
CA ILE A 62 -10.26 -8.76 -2.05
C ILE A 62 -11.40 -9.77 -2.28
N GLU A 63 -11.30 -10.97 -1.69
CA GLU A 63 -12.29 -12.03 -1.81
C GLU A 63 -13.45 -11.89 -0.81
N HIS A 64 -13.28 -11.06 0.22
CA HIS A 64 -14.28 -10.82 1.26
C HIS A 64 -15.58 -10.20 0.70
N GLU A 65 -16.74 -10.56 1.26
CA GLU A 65 -18.05 -10.04 0.82
C GLU A 65 -18.11 -8.50 0.86
N ASN A 66 -17.51 -7.93 1.91
CA ASN A 66 -17.37 -6.49 2.12
C ASN A 66 -16.05 -5.91 1.56
N ARG A 67 -15.52 -6.46 0.45
CA ARG A 67 -14.23 -6.04 -0.12
C ARG A 67 -14.08 -4.51 -0.27
N PRO A 68 -12.85 -3.97 -0.19
CA PRO A 68 -12.62 -2.56 -0.46
C PRO A 68 -13.12 -2.19 -1.85
N CYS A 69 -13.62 -0.96 -2.01
CA CYS A 69 -13.99 -0.44 -3.32
C CYS A 69 -12.71 -0.24 -4.15
N ILE A 70 -12.34 -1.27 -4.91
CA ILE A 70 -11.20 -1.24 -5.84
C ILE A 70 -11.67 -0.51 -7.08
N PRO A 71 -11.09 0.64 -7.43
CA PRO A 71 -11.51 1.32 -8.63
C PRO A 71 -11.03 0.52 -9.85
N GLU A 72 -11.88 0.38 -10.87
CA GLU A 72 -11.59 -0.37 -12.09
C GLU A 72 -10.62 0.39 -13.01
N GLY A 73 -9.40 0.64 -12.55
CA GLY A 73 -8.33 1.20 -13.36
C GLY A 73 -7.65 0.12 -14.21
N LYS A 74 -7.93 0.06 -15.52
CA LYS A 74 -7.16 -0.75 -16.48
C LYS A 74 -5.99 0.05 -17.04
N TYR A 75 -4.78 -0.08 -16.50
CA TYR A 75 -3.60 0.59 -17.08
C TYR A 75 -2.32 -0.24 -16.96
N HIS A 76 -1.48 -0.14 -18.00
CA HIS A 76 -0.10 -0.61 -18.01
C HIS A 76 0.81 0.44 -17.33
N LEU A 77 1.76 0.01 -16.49
CA LEU A 77 2.69 0.86 -15.73
C LEU A 77 3.38 1.95 -16.58
N ARG A 78 3.65 1.70 -17.87
CA ARG A 78 4.18 2.71 -18.82
C ARG A 78 3.26 3.92 -19.02
N SER A 79 1.95 3.75 -18.86
CA SER A 79 0.96 4.83 -19.05
C SER A 79 0.72 5.66 -17.79
N ILE A 80 1.14 5.19 -16.61
CA ILE A 80 1.10 5.98 -15.37
C ILE A 80 2.21 7.05 -15.40
N ILE A 81 3.34 6.72 -16.05
CA ILE A 81 4.46 7.64 -16.26
C ILE A 81 4.11 8.70 -17.34
N CYS A 82 3.37 8.33 -18.37
CA CYS A 82 2.90 9.23 -19.44
C CYS A 82 1.44 9.64 -19.23
N PRO A 83 1.16 10.60 -18.32
CA PRO A 83 0.77 11.92 -18.81
C PRO A 83 1.31 13.12 -18.01
N TYR A 84 2.19 12.96 -17.02
CA TYR A 84 2.72 14.10 -16.26
C TYR A 84 4.24 14.05 -16.17
N SER A 85 4.86 14.95 -16.94
CA SER A 85 6.04 15.68 -16.48
C SER A 85 5.74 16.18 -15.05
N MET A 86 6.17 15.39 -14.07
CA MET A 86 6.01 15.60 -12.63
C MET A 86 6.74 16.86 -12.12
N LYS A 87 7.26 17.67 -13.05
CA LYS A 87 7.95 18.93 -12.82
C LYS A 87 7.01 20.11 -12.64
N ASN A 88 5.72 20.08 -13.03
CA ASN A 88 4.96 21.36 -13.03
C ASN A 88 3.41 21.40 -13.00
N GLN A 89 2.62 20.40 -12.53
CA GLN A 89 1.15 20.59 -12.54
C GLN A 89 0.32 20.00 -11.38
N CYS A 90 -0.46 20.92 -10.79
CA CYS A 90 -1.79 20.86 -10.15
C CYS A 90 -2.22 19.62 -9.34
N HIS A 91 -2.48 19.86 -8.05
CA HIS A 91 -3.15 18.98 -7.08
C HIS A 91 -4.38 18.22 -7.64
N GLN A 92 -5.07 18.82 -8.62
CA GLN A 92 -6.34 18.36 -9.16
C GLN A 92 -6.20 17.18 -10.16
N CYS A 93 -5.09 17.08 -10.88
CA CYS A 93 -4.86 16.01 -11.87
C CYS A 93 -4.40 14.71 -11.20
N VAL A 94 -3.58 14.84 -10.17
CA VAL A 94 -3.18 13.75 -9.26
C VAL A 94 -4.42 13.17 -8.58
N ARG A 95 -5.34 14.00 -8.09
CA ARG A 95 -6.63 13.53 -7.51
C ARG A 95 -7.48 12.72 -8.48
N HIS A 96 -7.49 13.05 -9.78
CA HIS A 96 -8.31 12.35 -10.77
C HIS A 96 -7.78 10.96 -11.14
N LEU A 97 -6.45 10.82 -11.24
CA LEU A 97 -5.79 9.52 -11.46
C LEU A 97 -5.84 8.67 -10.20
N LEU A 98 -5.52 9.23 -9.04
CA LEU A 98 -5.47 8.44 -7.81
C LEU A 98 -6.87 8.02 -7.34
N ARG A 99 -7.95 8.75 -7.65
CA ARG A 99 -9.34 8.27 -7.48
C ARG A 99 -9.62 6.92 -8.14
N LYS A 100 -8.73 6.45 -9.02
CA LYS A 100 -8.81 5.14 -9.67
C LYS A 100 -7.87 4.07 -9.10
N PHE A 101 -7.07 4.35 -8.06
CA PHE A 101 -6.12 3.38 -7.50
C PHE A 101 -5.85 3.53 -6.00
N TYR A 102 -5.33 2.45 -5.40
CA TYR A 102 -4.63 2.47 -4.12
C TYR A 102 -3.12 2.39 -4.35
N LEU A 103 -2.37 3.32 -3.75
CA LEU A 103 -0.95 3.13 -3.53
C LEU A 103 -0.77 2.05 -2.46
N VAL A 104 0.11 1.10 -2.71
CA VAL A 104 0.40 -0.02 -1.79
C VAL A 104 1.91 -0.14 -1.56
N ASP A 105 2.32 -0.73 -0.44
CA ASP A 105 3.73 -0.99 -0.17
C ASP A 105 4.37 -1.96 -1.18
N ALA A 106 5.71 -1.96 -1.25
CA ALA A 106 6.51 -2.82 -2.12
C ALA A 106 6.25 -4.34 -1.92
N GLY A 107 5.81 -4.72 -0.72
CA GLY A 107 5.41 -6.08 -0.39
C GLY A 107 4.20 -6.59 -1.17
N TYR A 108 3.37 -5.68 -1.70
CA TYR A 108 2.18 -6.02 -2.46
C TYR A 108 2.51 -6.13 -3.95
N GLY A 109 2.14 -7.26 -4.57
CA GLY A 109 2.31 -7.44 -6.01
C GLY A 109 1.43 -6.45 -6.81
N ALA A 110 1.92 -6.01 -7.97
CA ALA A 110 1.14 -5.15 -8.87
C ALA A 110 -0.11 -5.88 -9.37
N LYS A 111 -1.28 -5.25 -9.21
CA LYS A 111 -2.60 -5.79 -9.59
C LYS A 111 -3.51 -4.66 -10.08
N PRO A 112 -4.55 -4.92 -10.89
CA PRO A 112 -5.53 -3.89 -11.25
C PRO A 112 -6.06 -3.17 -10.00
N GLY A 113 -6.03 -1.83 -10.00
CA GLY A 113 -6.44 -1.03 -8.85
C GLY A 113 -5.38 -0.80 -7.76
N PHE A 114 -4.23 -1.50 -7.81
CA PHE A 114 -3.14 -1.40 -6.82
C PHE A 114 -1.80 -1.08 -7.49
N ILE A 115 -1.17 0.00 -7.05
CA ILE A 115 0.10 0.46 -7.61
C ILE A 115 1.18 0.34 -6.52
N PRO A 116 2.09 -0.64 -6.58
CA PRO A 116 3.29 -0.67 -5.74
C PRO A 116 4.40 0.24 -6.31
N PRO A 117 5.44 0.56 -5.53
CA PRO A 117 6.64 1.20 -6.05
C PRO A 117 7.32 0.34 -7.12
N PHE A 118 8.06 0.98 -8.03
CA PHE A 118 8.89 0.30 -9.02
C PHE A 118 10.00 -0.51 -8.32
N ARG A 119 10.15 -1.76 -8.71
CA ARG A 119 11.18 -2.67 -8.17
C ARG A 119 12.53 -2.42 -8.85
N GLY A 120 13.61 -2.67 -8.12
CA GLY A 120 14.98 -2.57 -8.63
C GLY A 120 15.50 -1.13 -8.78
N VAL A 121 14.79 -0.15 -8.23
CA VAL A 121 15.20 1.24 -8.10
C VAL A 121 15.00 1.70 -6.65
N ARG A 122 15.65 2.79 -6.25
CA ARG A 122 15.54 3.36 -4.90
C ARG A 122 14.08 3.61 -4.51
N TYR A 123 13.74 3.39 -3.24
CA TYR A 123 12.38 3.52 -2.71
C TYR A 123 12.39 4.06 -1.27
N HIS A 124 13.29 3.58 -0.43
CA HIS A 124 13.27 3.91 0.99
C HIS A 124 13.65 5.38 1.22
N LEU A 125 12.94 6.04 2.14
CA LEU A 125 13.11 7.47 2.44
C LEU A 125 14.57 7.85 2.79
N ASN A 126 15.31 6.93 3.41
CA ASN A 126 16.72 7.11 3.78
C ASN A 126 17.70 7.10 2.59
N GLU A 127 17.27 6.73 1.39
CA GLU A 127 18.10 6.69 0.18
C GLU A 127 18.16 8.04 -0.57
N TRP A 128 17.27 8.98 -0.22
CA TRP A 128 17.07 10.20 -1.01
C TRP A 128 17.93 11.38 -0.59
N GLY A 129 18.08 11.69 0.71
CA GLY A 129 18.98 12.74 1.24
C GLY A 129 19.27 13.92 0.29
N ASN A 130 20.53 14.05 -0.15
CA ASN A 130 20.97 15.02 -1.18
C ASN A 130 21.06 14.41 -2.60
N ASN A 131 20.57 13.19 -2.80
CA ASN A 131 20.66 12.42 -4.03
C ASN A 131 19.34 12.49 -4.81
N PRO A 132 19.20 13.41 -5.78
CA PRO A 132 17.96 13.56 -6.53
C PRO A 132 17.61 12.29 -7.33
N PRO A 133 16.33 12.09 -7.69
CA PRO A 133 15.92 11.03 -8.60
C PRO A 133 16.62 11.13 -9.96
N LEU A 134 17.11 10.00 -10.46
CA LEU A 134 17.88 9.89 -11.71
C LEU A 134 17.00 9.56 -12.92
N ASN A 135 15.82 8.99 -12.69
CA ASN A 135 14.90 8.58 -13.74
C ASN A 135 13.44 8.69 -13.25
N GLU A 136 12.50 8.45 -14.16
CA GLU A 136 11.06 8.58 -13.89
C GLU A 136 10.54 7.58 -12.85
N ASN A 137 11.12 6.38 -12.80
CA ASN A 137 10.75 5.35 -11.81
C ASN A 137 11.22 5.75 -10.40
N GLU A 138 12.42 6.31 -10.29
CA GLU A 138 12.92 6.87 -9.03
C GLU A 138 12.11 8.09 -8.60
N LEU A 139 11.70 8.94 -9.55
CA LEU A 139 10.87 10.10 -9.23
C LEU A 139 9.50 9.66 -8.71
N PHE A 140 8.91 8.62 -9.31
CA PHE A 140 7.68 8.00 -8.82
C PHE A 140 7.88 7.45 -7.40
N ASN A 141 8.88 6.59 -7.20
CA ASN A 141 9.16 5.98 -5.89
C ASN A 141 9.47 7.00 -4.79
N SER A 142 10.13 8.11 -5.13
CA SER A 142 10.42 9.19 -4.17
C SER A 142 9.17 9.92 -3.67
N ARG A 143 8.04 9.80 -4.38
CA ARG A 143 6.75 10.44 -4.08
C ARG A 143 5.66 9.45 -3.69
N HIS A 144 6.00 8.15 -3.68
CA HIS A 144 5.12 7.06 -3.29
C HIS A 144 5.00 7.01 -1.77
#